data_AF-M0KUH0-F1
#
_entry.id   AF-M0KUH0-F1
#
_cell.length_a   1.000
_cell.length_b   1.000
_cell.length_c   1.000
_cell.angle_alpha   90.00
_cell.angle_beta   90.00
_cell.angle_gamma   90.00
#
_symmetry.space_group_name_H-M   'P 1'
#
loop_
_entity.id
_entity.type
_entity.pdbx_description
1 polymer ?
#
loop_
_entity_poly.entity_id
_entity_poly.type
_entity_poly.pdbx_seq_one_letter_code
_entity_poly.pdbx_strand_id
1 'polypeptide(L)'
;MRFSAQASEELGDYLDGDDRIRYLYQSVTEGRYNYRCLSLQQCVVHKLISAGFMVESLTYRDGNAILTGAVVGHEILQTVMETAGETVGVKLQRVYALRAREDASIAQQWDLTPAQTESLRYAVEMGYFVIPRQTTASEVAAELGISKSAFLERLHRAQHSLFTQLFGGIGEGRPDDDRE
;
A
#
# COMPACT_ATOMS: atom_id res chain seq x y z
N MET A 1 15.94 5.27 10.21
CA MET A 1 15.01 4.72 9.20
C MET A 1 14.29 3.51 9.78
N ARG A 2 13.04 3.30 9.36
CA ARG A 2 12.27 2.09 9.67
C ARG A 2 11.71 1.55 8.36
N PHE A 3 11.85 0.26 8.12
CA PHE A 3 11.23 -0.38 6.97
C PHE A 3 10.82 -1.81 7.28
N SER A 4 9.98 -2.37 6.40
CA SER A 4 9.60 -3.78 6.47
C SER A 4 9.99 -4.49 5.18
N ALA A 5 10.35 -5.77 5.29
CA ALA A 5 10.62 -6.64 4.15
C ALA A 5 9.98 -8.01 4.37
N GLN A 6 9.92 -8.81 3.31
CA GLN A 6 9.65 -10.23 3.44
C GLN A 6 10.73 -10.89 4.30
N ALA A 7 10.35 -11.94 5.04
CA ALA A 7 11.29 -12.70 5.85
C ALA A 7 12.42 -13.26 4.96
N SER A 8 13.64 -12.78 5.21
CA SER A 8 14.88 -13.23 4.58
C SER A 8 16.03 -12.98 5.55
N GLU A 9 16.81 -14.02 5.84
CA GLU A 9 18.02 -13.91 6.67
C GLU A 9 19.13 -13.19 5.90
N GLU A 10 19.23 -13.41 4.58
CA GLU A 10 20.24 -12.80 3.71
C GLU A 10 20.21 -11.26 3.75
N LEU A 11 19.01 -10.66 3.78
CA LEU A 11 18.89 -9.21 3.90
C LEU A 11 19.33 -8.72 5.29
N GLY A 12 19.04 -9.46 6.35
CA GLY A 12 19.47 -9.12 7.71
C GLY A 12 20.99 -9.10 7.81
N ASP A 13 21.63 -10.17 7.34
CA ASP A 13 23.09 -10.34 7.34
C ASP A 13 23.79 -9.27 6.49
N TYR A 14 23.25 -8.97 5.31
CA TYR A 14 23.77 -7.90 4.45
C TYR A 14 23.76 -6.54 5.15
N LEU A 15 22.66 -6.21 5.84
CA LEU A 15 22.50 -4.93 6.51
C LEU A 15 23.34 -4.82 7.78
N ASP A 16 23.55 -5.93 8.50
CA ASP A 16 24.39 -5.97 9.69
C ASP A 16 25.88 -5.80 9.33
N GLY A 17 26.30 -6.33 8.18
CA GLY A 17 27.64 -6.16 7.63
C GLY A 17 27.90 -4.83 6.91
N ASP A 18 26.90 -3.95 6.76
CA ASP A 18 27.06 -2.68 6.04
C ASP A 18 27.52 -1.55 6.98
N ASP A 19 28.76 -1.12 6.84
CA ASP A 19 29.37 -0.04 7.64
C ASP A 19 28.63 1.31 7.55
N ARG A 20 27.76 1.50 6.55
CA ARG A 20 26.92 2.70 6.41
C ARG A 20 25.70 2.66 7.34
N ILE A 21 25.47 1.55 8.03
CA ILE A 21 24.31 1.32 8.90
C ILE A 21 24.80 1.14 10.35
N ARG A 22 24.05 1.71 11.30
CA ARG A 22 24.28 1.55 12.74
C ARG A 22 22.97 1.23 13.44
N TYR A 23 23.09 0.60 14.62
CA TYR A 23 21.95 0.28 15.48
C TYR A 23 20.86 -0.50 14.73
N LEU A 24 21.26 -1.49 13.93
CA LEU A 24 20.31 -2.38 13.28
C LEU A 24 19.56 -3.16 14.35
N TYR A 25 18.25 -3.01 14.34
CA TYR A 25 17.32 -3.75 15.15
C TYR A 25 16.32 -4.44 14.22
N GLN A 26 16.18 -5.74 14.41
CA GLN A 26 15.26 -6.58 13.65
C GLN A 26 14.22 -7.17 14.58
N SER A 27 12.96 -7.13 14.16
CA SER A 27 11.86 -7.81 14.84
C SER A 27 10.95 -8.50 13.83
N VAL A 28 10.43 -9.67 14.19
CA VAL A 28 9.50 -10.43 13.35
C VAL A 28 8.08 -10.24 13.89
N THR A 29 7.14 -9.91 13.01
CA THR A 29 5.71 -9.79 13.36
C THR A 29 4.89 -10.36 12.22
N GLU A 30 4.04 -11.36 12.49
CA GLU A 30 3.15 -11.99 11.50
C GLU A 30 3.88 -12.42 10.20
N GLY A 31 5.10 -12.96 10.31
CA GLY A 31 5.89 -13.39 9.15
C GLY A 31 6.57 -12.27 8.35
N ARG A 32 6.54 -11.02 8.83
CA ARG A 32 7.26 -9.87 8.24
C ARG A 32 8.43 -9.45 9.11
N TYR A 33 9.56 -9.14 8.47
CA TYR A 33 10.74 -8.64 9.15
C TYR A 33 10.68 -7.12 9.16
N ASN A 34 10.72 -6.54 10.35
CA ASN A 34 10.75 -5.10 10.56
C ASN A 34 12.16 -4.71 10.98
N TYR A 35 12.76 -3.80 10.22
CA TYR A 35 14.08 -3.27 10.47
C TYR A 35 13.99 -1.84 10.96
N ARG A 36 14.79 -1.52 11.96
CA ARG A 36 15.07 -0.16 12.41
C ARG A 36 16.57 0.01 12.42
N CYS A 37 17.05 1.07 11.80
CA CYS A 37 18.47 1.36 11.78
C CYS A 37 18.72 2.85 11.61
N LEU A 38 19.94 3.29 11.92
CA LEU A 38 20.46 4.58 11.56
C LEU A 38 21.31 4.41 10.30
N SER A 39 21.02 5.18 9.25
CA SER A 39 21.96 5.30 8.13
C SER A 39 22.92 6.45 8.46
N LEU A 40 24.22 6.19 8.35
CA LEU A 40 25.29 7.17 8.55
C LEU A 40 25.51 8.05 7.32
N GLN A 41 24.90 7.70 6.19
CA GLN A 41 25.04 8.39 4.92
C GLN A 41 23.70 9.02 4.52
N GLN A 42 23.76 10.07 3.69
CA GLN A 42 22.55 10.64 3.09
C GLN A 42 21.99 9.70 2.02
N CYS A 43 21.12 8.79 2.44
CA CYS A 43 20.39 7.92 1.53
C CYS A 43 19.22 8.65 0.85
N VAL A 44 18.60 7.99 -0.13
CA VAL A 44 17.44 8.51 -0.89
C VAL A 44 16.34 9.02 0.04
N VAL A 45 16.05 8.28 1.13
CA VAL A 45 15.04 8.67 2.12
C VAL A 45 15.36 10.04 2.74
N HIS A 46 16.63 10.30 3.04
CA HIS A 46 17.06 11.57 3.61
C HIS A 46 16.89 12.73 2.61
N LYS A 47 17.23 12.49 1.34
CA LYS A 47 17.04 13.49 0.27
C LYS A 47 15.56 13.83 0.07
N LEU A 48 14.69 12.82 0.04
CA LEU A 48 13.25 13.01 -0.10
C LEU A 48 12.65 13.76 1.11
N ILE A 49 13.05 13.41 2.34
CA ILE A 49 12.63 14.15 3.54
C ILE A 49 13.07 15.61 3.45
N SER A 50 14.31 15.85 3.02
CA SER A 50 14.85 17.21 2.87
C SER A 50 14.11 18.02 1.80
N ALA A 51 13.58 17.35 0.77
CA ALA A 51 12.73 17.94 -0.26
C ALA A 51 11.28 18.18 0.20
N GLY A 52 10.89 17.73 1.41
CA GLY A 52 9.57 17.94 1.98
C GLY A 52 8.65 16.71 1.99
N PHE A 53 9.18 15.51 1.72
CA PHE A 53 8.41 14.27 1.80
C PHE A 53 8.30 13.75 3.25
N MET A 54 7.08 13.68 3.78
CA MET A 54 6.80 13.13 5.10
C MET A 54 6.59 11.61 5.01
N VAL A 55 7.64 10.84 5.28
CA VAL A 55 7.60 9.37 5.18
C VAL A 55 6.69 8.77 6.24
N GLU A 56 5.66 8.03 5.82
CA GLU A 56 4.79 7.23 6.69
C GLU A 56 5.26 5.78 6.76
N SER A 57 5.63 5.22 5.61
CA SER A 57 6.16 3.86 5.53
C SER A 57 7.17 3.69 4.41
N LEU A 58 8.10 2.77 4.63
CA LEU A 58 9.04 2.27 3.64
C LEU A 58 8.96 0.74 3.67
N THR A 59 8.66 0.14 2.53
CA THR A 59 8.61 -1.32 2.36
C THR A 59 9.57 -1.73 1.26
N TYR A 60 10.32 -2.79 1.50
CA TYR A 60 11.17 -3.41 0.50
C TYR A 60 10.54 -4.73 0.03
N ARG A 61 10.38 -4.88 -1.28
CA ARG A 61 9.83 -6.08 -1.92
C ARG A 61 10.46 -6.25 -3.30
N ASP A 62 10.98 -7.43 -3.58
CA ASP A 62 11.47 -7.83 -4.92
C ASP A 62 12.41 -6.80 -5.57
N GLY A 63 13.44 -6.34 -4.83
CA GLY A 63 14.40 -5.35 -5.34
C GLY A 63 13.88 -3.90 -5.34
N ASN A 64 12.60 -3.69 -5.04
CA ASN A 64 11.95 -2.38 -5.10
C ASN A 64 11.66 -1.83 -3.70
N ALA A 65 11.94 -0.54 -3.52
CA ALA A 65 11.56 0.21 -2.34
C ALA A 65 10.30 1.02 -2.61
N ILE A 66 9.22 0.74 -1.88
CA ILE A 66 7.97 1.50 -1.92
C ILE A 66 7.95 2.44 -0.72
N LEU A 67 7.98 3.74 -0.99
CA LEU A 67 7.81 4.79 0.01
C LEU A 67 6.39 5.34 -0.07
N THR A 68 5.70 5.36 1.06
CA THR A 68 4.41 6.04 1.21
C THR A 68 4.58 7.19 2.18
N GLY A 69 3.99 8.33 1.86
CA GLY A 69 4.12 9.53 2.65
C GLY A 69 3.26 10.66 2.11
N ALA A 70 3.28 11.78 2.82
CA ALA A 70 2.54 12.97 2.47
C ALA A 70 3.46 14.10 2.02
N VAL A 71 2.90 15.00 1.22
CA VAL A 71 3.53 16.27 0.84
C VAL A 71 2.49 17.38 1.01
N VAL A 72 2.92 18.54 1.49
CA VAL A 72 2.05 19.70 1.66
C VAL A 72 2.38 20.74 0.60
N GLY A 73 1.43 20.96 -0.31
CA GLY A 73 1.55 21.92 -1.41
C GLY A 73 2.04 21.32 -2.72
N HIS A 74 1.56 21.89 -3.84
CA HIS A 74 1.88 21.39 -5.18
C HIS A 74 3.36 21.63 -5.56
N GLU A 75 3.93 22.75 -5.15
CA GLU A 75 5.33 23.09 -5.42
C GLU A 75 6.28 22.09 -4.76
N ILE A 76 6.03 21.75 -3.48
CA ILE A 76 6.81 20.74 -2.76
C ILE A 76 6.66 19.36 -3.42
N LEU A 77 5.46 19.01 -3.92
CA LEU A 77 5.27 17.75 -4.65
C LEU A 77 6.17 17.70 -5.90
N GLN A 78 6.26 18.80 -6.66
CA GLN A 78 7.15 18.86 -7.82
C GLN A 78 8.62 18.67 -7.41
N THR A 79 9.07 19.37 -6.36
CA THR A 79 10.45 19.24 -5.85
C THR A 79 10.76 17.83 -5.37
N VAL A 80 9.82 17.17 -4.68
CA VAL A 80 9.96 15.77 -4.25
C VAL A 80 10.05 14.84 -5.46
N MET A 81 9.21 15.05 -6.48
CA MET A 81 9.22 14.25 -7.70
C MET A 81 10.51 14.40 -8.52
N GLU A 82 11.03 15.62 -8.62
CA GLU A 82 12.30 15.91 -9.26
C GLU A 82 13.46 15.27 -8.49
N THR A 83 13.52 15.49 -7.17
CA THR A 83 14.53 14.88 -6.28
C THR A 83 14.50 13.35 -6.38
N ALA A 84 13.30 12.76 -6.46
CA ALA A 84 13.14 11.33 -6.64
C ALA A 84 13.78 10.87 -7.96
N GLY A 85 13.48 11.55 -9.07
CA GLY A 85 14.02 11.23 -10.40
C GLY A 85 15.55 11.32 -10.50
N GLU A 86 16.19 12.21 -9.73
CA GLU A 86 17.65 12.37 -9.72
C GLU A 86 18.40 11.32 -8.88
N THR A 87 17.70 10.61 -7.99
CA THR A 87 18.37 9.74 -7.01
C THR A 87 18.51 8.29 -7.47
N VAL A 88 17.40 7.66 -7.80
CA VAL A 88 17.26 6.29 -8.34
C VAL A 88 16.10 6.33 -9.32
N GLY A 89 16.03 5.40 -10.28
CA GLY A 89 14.87 5.35 -11.17
C GLY A 89 13.57 5.20 -10.37
N VAL A 90 12.80 6.28 -10.23
CA VAL A 90 11.54 6.28 -9.47
C VAL A 90 10.37 6.18 -10.43
N LYS A 91 9.53 5.15 -10.24
CA LYS A 91 8.22 5.02 -10.89
C LYS A 91 7.16 5.57 -9.93
N LEU A 92 6.53 6.68 -10.30
CA LEU A 92 5.37 7.18 -9.57
C LEU A 92 4.22 6.17 -9.69
N GLN A 93 3.85 5.56 -8.58
CA GLN A 93 2.75 4.59 -8.55
C GLN A 93 1.39 5.29 -8.52
N ARG A 94 1.22 6.26 -7.61
CA ARG A 94 -0.06 6.96 -7.43
C ARG A 94 0.12 8.29 -6.68
N VAL A 95 -0.71 9.29 -6.98
CA VAL A 95 -0.84 10.54 -6.21
C VAL A 95 -2.31 10.70 -5.83
N TYR A 96 -2.58 11.02 -4.56
CA TYR A 96 -3.92 11.32 -4.08
C TYR A 96 -3.89 12.58 -3.22
N ALA A 97 -4.96 13.38 -3.28
CA ALA A 97 -5.12 14.53 -2.40
C ALA A 97 -5.54 14.01 -1.02
N LEU A 98 -4.70 14.22 0.00
CA LEU A 98 -5.07 13.93 1.38
C LEU A 98 -6.03 15.03 1.87
N ARG A 99 -7.32 14.90 1.56
CA ARG A 99 -8.35 15.80 2.10
C ARG A 99 -8.80 15.33 3.48
N ALA A 100 -8.82 16.26 4.42
CA ALA A 100 -9.36 16.02 5.75
C ALA A 100 -10.86 15.71 5.63
N ARG A 101 -11.22 14.45 5.92
CA ARG A 101 -12.57 13.92 6.21
C ARG A 101 -13.71 14.45 5.32
N GLU A 102 -14.07 13.64 4.33
CA GLU A 102 -15.45 13.36 3.91
C GLU A 102 -15.38 12.17 2.94
N ASP A 103 -16.42 11.34 2.89
CA ASP A 103 -16.48 9.95 2.40
C ASP A 103 -16.02 9.67 0.93
N ALA A 104 -15.41 10.64 0.27
CA ALA A 104 -14.87 10.55 -1.08
C ALA A 104 -13.44 9.95 -1.18
N SER A 105 -12.69 9.80 -0.08
CA SER A 105 -11.24 9.52 -0.17
C SER A 105 -10.85 8.04 -0.28
N ILE A 106 -11.69 7.12 0.18
CA ILE A 106 -11.38 5.67 0.17
C ILE A 106 -11.71 5.05 -1.20
N ALA A 107 -12.84 5.42 -1.79
CA ALA A 107 -13.27 4.91 -3.09
C ALA A 107 -12.31 5.31 -4.22
N GLN A 108 -11.84 6.57 -4.19
CA GLN A 108 -10.82 7.08 -5.12
C GLN A 108 -9.43 6.47 -4.86
N GLN A 109 -9.14 6.07 -3.63
CA GLN A 109 -7.90 5.36 -3.31
C GLN A 109 -7.89 3.97 -3.94
N TRP A 110 -9.05 3.31 -4.09
CA TRP A 110 -9.18 1.92 -4.53
C TRP A 110 -9.94 1.70 -5.85
N ASP A 111 -10.11 2.75 -6.66
CA ASP A 111 -10.86 2.76 -7.92
C ASP A 111 -12.24 2.09 -7.81
N LEU A 112 -12.89 2.26 -6.66
CA LEU A 112 -14.22 1.73 -6.39
C LEU A 112 -15.28 2.67 -6.93
N THR A 113 -16.29 2.11 -7.60
CA THR A 113 -17.49 2.88 -7.95
C THR A 113 -18.31 3.22 -6.71
N PRO A 114 -19.16 4.27 -6.74
CA PRO A 114 -20.06 4.58 -5.63
C PRO A 114 -20.90 3.37 -5.19
N ALA A 115 -21.45 2.63 -6.15
CA ALA A 115 -22.26 1.43 -5.88
C ALA A 115 -21.45 0.28 -5.25
N GLN A 116 -20.18 0.13 -5.59
CA GLN A 116 -19.28 -0.85 -4.96
C GLN A 116 -18.94 -0.46 -3.53
N THR A 117 -18.65 0.83 -3.31
CA THR A 117 -18.35 1.39 -1.99
C THR A 117 -19.53 1.24 -1.05
N GLU A 118 -20.72 1.59 -1.52
CA GLU A 118 -21.97 1.43 -0.78
C GLU A 118 -22.25 -0.04 -0.43
N SER A 119 -22.04 -0.96 -1.39
CA SER A 119 -22.22 -2.40 -1.14
C SER A 119 -21.26 -2.93 -0.07
N LEU A 120 -19.99 -2.49 -0.09
CA LEU A 120 -18.99 -2.86 0.93
C LEU A 120 -19.35 -2.28 2.30
N ARG A 121 -19.74 -1.00 2.35
CA ARG A 121 -20.12 -0.30 3.59
C ARG A 121 -21.27 -1.04 4.28
N TYR A 122 -22.37 -1.29 3.58
CA TYR A 122 -23.52 -2.02 4.13
C TYR A 122 -23.15 -3.44 4.57
N ALA A 123 -22.33 -4.15 3.78
CA ALA A 123 -21.86 -5.48 4.16
C ALA A 123 -21.03 -5.46 5.47
N VAL A 124 -20.18 -4.45 5.67
CA VAL A 124 -19.41 -4.29 6.91
C VAL A 124 -20.32 -3.92 8.08
N GLU A 125 -21.18 -2.91 7.91
CA GLU A 125 -22.08 -2.40 8.96
C GLU A 125 -23.05 -3.47 9.45
N MET A 126 -23.56 -4.30 8.55
CA MET A 126 -24.49 -5.39 8.88
C MET A 126 -23.77 -6.66 9.37
N GLY A 127 -22.43 -6.66 9.45
CA GLY A 127 -21.67 -7.81 9.96
C GLY A 127 -21.60 -9.01 9.01
N TYR A 128 -21.68 -8.77 7.69
CA TYR A 128 -21.63 -9.81 6.66
C TYR A 128 -20.28 -10.54 6.61
N PHE A 129 -19.21 -9.84 6.98
CA PHE A 129 -17.83 -10.36 6.99
C PHE A 129 -17.36 -10.90 8.35
N VAL A 130 -18.17 -10.77 9.40
CA VAL A 130 -17.82 -11.25 10.75
C VAL A 130 -17.92 -12.77 10.80
N ILE A 131 -17.15 -13.39 11.71
CA ILE A 131 -17.19 -14.84 11.98
C ILE A 131 -17.60 -15.05 13.45
N PRO A 132 -18.76 -15.69 13.74
CA PRO A 132 -19.79 -16.12 12.80
C PRO A 132 -20.51 -14.92 12.14
N ARG A 133 -21.05 -15.12 10.92
CA ARG A 133 -21.75 -14.05 10.19
C ARG A 133 -22.99 -13.60 10.96
N GLN A 134 -23.19 -12.29 11.04
CA GLN A 134 -24.34 -11.68 11.71
C GLN A 134 -25.50 -11.40 10.75
N THR A 135 -25.24 -11.38 9.44
CA THR A 135 -26.24 -11.18 8.39
C THR A 135 -25.98 -12.07 7.17
N THR A 136 -26.98 -12.22 6.31
CA THR A 136 -26.88 -12.92 5.03
C THR A 136 -26.76 -11.97 3.85
N ALA A 137 -26.24 -12.45 2.72
CA ALA A 137 -26.15 -11.65 1.49
C ALA A 137 -27.54 -11.22 0.98
N SER A 138 -28.59 -11.98 1.29
CA SER A 138 -29.95 -11.63 0.92
C SER A 138 -30.47 -10.44 1.72
N GLU A 139 -30.16 -10.39 3.02
CA GLU A 139 -30.55 -9.29 3.91
C GLU A 139 -29.84 -8.00 3.51
N VAL A 140 -28.53 -8.05 3.25
CA VAL A 140 -27.78 -6.87 2.78
C VAL A 140 -28.31 -6.39 1.42
N ALA A 141 -28.62 -7.32 0.51
CA ALA A 141 -29.18 -6.96 -0.80
C ALA A 141 -30.57 -6.32 -0.67
N ALA A 142 -31.40 -6.81 0.25
CA ALA A 142 -32.72 -6.24 0.53
C ALA A 142 -32.62 -4.80 1.05
N GLU A 143 -31.66 -4.53 1.94
CA GLU A 143 -31.39 -3.18 2.46
C GLU A 143 -30.95 -2.21 1.35
N LEU A 144 -30.17 -2.71 0.38
CA LEU A 144 -29.72 -1.94 -0.79
C LEU A 144 -30.78 -1.84 -1.91
N GLY A 145 -31.94 -2.46 -1.77
CA GLY A 145 -32.99 -2.48 -2.80
C GLY A 145 -32.56 -3.18 -4.10
N ILE A 146 -31.63 -4.14 -4.04
CA ILE A 146 -31.12 -4.88 -5.21
C ILE A 146 -31.28 -6.39 -5.05
N SER A 147 -31.08 -7.14 -6.14
CA SER A 147 -31.07 -8.60 -6.05
C SER A 147 -29.83 -9.12 -5.31
N LYS A 148 -29.95 -10.29 -4.67
CA LYS A 148 -28.81 -11.00 -4.05
C LYS A 148 -27.65 -11.20 -5.03
N SER A 149 -27.94 -11.54 -6.29
CA SER A 149 -26.92 -11.74 -7.32
C SER A 149 -26.21 -10.43 -7.66
N ALA A 150 -26.96 -9.33 -7.81
CA ALA A 150 -26.38 -8.00 -8.07
C ALA A 150 -25.50 -7.54 -6.91
N PHE A 151 -25.92 -7.77 -5.66
CA PHE A 151 -25.11 -7.48 -4.48
C PHE A 151 -23.79 -8.27 -4.49
N LEU A 152 -23.86 -9.60 -4.65
CA LEU A 152 -22.67 -10.45 -4.66
C LEU A 152 -21.70 -10.09 -5.80
N GLU A 153 -22.22 -9.77 -6.98
CA GLU A 153 -21.40 -9.34 -8.12
C GLU A 153 -20.72 -8.01 -7.84
N ARG A 154 -21.45 -7.00 -7.32
CA ARG A 154 -20.86 -5.72 -6.91
C ARG A 154 -19.79 -5.92 -5.85
N LEU A 155 -20.08 -6.74 -4.84
CA LEU A 155 -19.16 -7.05 -3.74
C LEU A 155 -17.88 -7.71 -4.25
N HIS A 156 -18.00 -8.69 -5.15
CA HIS A 156 -16.85 -9.38 -5.73
C HIS A 156 -15.99 -8.44 -6.59
N ARG A 157 -16.61 -7.58 -7.41
CA ARG A 157 -15.87 -6.57 -8.20
C ARG A 157 -15.16 -5.55 -7.30
N ALA A 158 -15.81 -5.16 -6.19
CA ALA A 158 -15.22 -4.26 -5.21
C ALA A 158 -14.01 -4.92 -4.52
N GLN A 159 -14.17 -6.15 -4.04
CA GLN A 159 -13.08 -6.96 -3.45
C GLN A 159 -11.93 -7.18 -4.44
N HIS A 160 -12.22 -7.49 -5.70
CA HIS A 160 -11.22 -7.63 -6.73
C HIS A 160 -10.41 -6.33 -6.88
N SER A 161 -11.07 -5.18 -7.00
CA SER A 161 -10.40 -3.88 -7.12
C SER A 161 -9.51 -3.61 -5.90
N LEU A 162 -10.01 -3.88 -4.69
CA LEU A 162 -9.22 -3.77 -3.46
C LEU A 162 -8.00 -4.69 -3.46
N PHE A 163 -8.18 -5.96 -3.80
CA PHE A 163 -7.11 -6.95 -3.81
C PHE A 163 -6.09 -6.69 -4.91
N THR A 164 -6.52 -6.26 -6.10
CA THR A 164 -5.61 -5.82 -7.15
C THR A 164 -4.78 -4.63 -6.71
N GLN A 165 -5.27 -3.76 -5.84
CA GLN A 165 -4.44 -2.65 -5.36
C GLN A 165 -3.56 -3.04 -4.17
N LEU A 166 -4.07 -3.87 -3.26
CA LEU A 166 -3.32 -4.39 -2.13
C LEU A 166 -2.21 -5.36 -2.56
N PHE A 167 -2.44 -6.12 -3.63
CA PHE A 167 -1.57 -7.19 -4.12
C PHE A 167 -1.10 -6.99 -5.58
N GLY A 168 -1.57 -6.01 -6.34
CA GLY A 168 -1.09 -5.76 -7.72
C GLY A 168 0.31 -5.19 -7.79
N GLY A 169 0.88 -4.74 -6.67
CA GLY A 169 2.33 -4.60 -6.50
C GLY A 169 3.07 -5.95 -6.38
N ILE A 170 2.42 -7.08 -6.67
CA ILE A 170 2.96 -8.46 -6.63
C ILE A 170 2.84 -9.11 -8.03
N GLY A 171 2.58 -8.33 -9.10
CA GLY A 171 2.17 -8.87 -10.41
C GLY A 171 3.02 -8.54 -11.63
N GLU A 172 3.97 -7.60 -11.59
CA GLU A 172 4.87 -7.32 -12.75
C GLU A 172 6.15 -8.18 -12.69
N GLY A 173 5.96 -9.48 -12.44
CA GLY A 173 7.03 -10.49 -12.41
C GLY A 173 6.55 -11.78 -13.06
N ARG A 174 6.02 -11.70 -14.29
CA ARG A 174 5.82 -12.88 -15.11
C ARG A 174 7.13 -13.10 -15.88
N PRO A 175 7.86 -14.21 -15.67
CA PRO A 175 9.03 -14.52 -16.48
C PRO A 175 8.62 -14.62 -17.94
N ASP A 176 9.44 -14.02 -18.80
CA ASP A 176 9.36 -14.21 -20.25
C ASP A 176 9.39 -15.72 -20.52
N ASP A 177 8.40 -16.21 -21.25
CA ASP A 177 8.41 -17.58 -21.78
C ASP A 177 9.49 -17.56 -22.86
N ASP A 178 10.71 -17.94 -22.47
CA ASP A 178 11.79 -18.30 -23.39
C ASP A 178 11.26 -19.35 -24.36
N ARG A 179 10.86 -18.87 -25.54
CA ARG A 179 10.79 -19.65 -26.76
C ARG A 179 11.78 -19.05 -27.74
N GLU A 180 12.98 -19.62 -27.77
CA GLU A 180 13.58 -20.23 -28.96
C GLU A 180 14.81 -21.07 -28.59
#